data_AF-A0A286RLT2-F1
#
_entry.id   AF-A0A286RLT2-F1
#
_cell.length_a   1.000
_cell.length_b   1.000
_cell.length_c   1.000
_cell.angle_alpha   90.00
_cell.angle_beta   90.00
_cell.angle_gamma   90.00
#
_symmetry.space_group_name_H-M   'P 1'
#
loop_
_entity.id
_entity.type
_entity.pdbx_description
1 polymer ?
#
loop_
_entity_poly.entity_id
_entity_poly.type
_entity_poly.pdbx_seq_one_letter_code
_entity_poly.pdbx_strand_id
1 'polypeptide(L)'
;MTPEQRRTILVTRRLREAAGYLELGLVDQALQCLEIEDLGPWEGPVSMFKGQILASQGRYLDAAAAFERAAQVFPPPHDRLAWYTLSQCLRQAGDTVRAIQVLGRARGAYPRQYFFPTGGEV
;
A
#
# COMPACT_ATOMS: atom_id res chain seq x y z
N MET A 1 21.63 -20.82 -2.24
CA MET A 1 20.79 -19.61 -2.16
C MET A 1 19.39 -19.93 -2.68
N THR A 2 18.39 -19.88 -1.80
CA THR A 2 16.98 -20.19 -2.10
C THR A 2 16.33 -19.09 -2.94
N PRO A 3 15.26 -19.37 -3.70
CA PRO A 3 14.53 -18.35 -4.47
C PRO A 3 14.09 -17.15 -3.62
N GLU A 4 13.64 -17.42 -2.39
CA GLU A 4 13.25 -16.39 -1.41
C GLU A 4 14.42 -15.49 -0.98
N GLN A 5 15.61 -16.06 -0.79
CA GLN A 5 16.82 -15.27 -0.49
C GLN A 5 17.19 -14.36 -1.68
N ARG A 6 17.07 -14.86 -2.92
CA ARG A 6 17.31 -14.03 -4.12
C ARG A 6 16.33 -12.87 -4.21
N ARG A 7 15.04 -13.16 -3.98
CA ARG A 7 13.97 -12.15 -3.96
C ARG A 7 14.24 -11.09 -2.91
N THR A 8 14.58 -11.51 -1.68
CA THR A 8 14.87 -10.59 -0.58
C THR A 8 16.04 -9.66 -0.89
N ILE A 9 17.14 -10.20 -1.44
CA ILE A 9 18.30 -9.39 -1.86
C ILE A 9 17.91 -8.39 -2.95
N LEU A 10 17.16 -8.85 -3.97
CA LEU A 10 16.69 -8.00 -5.07
C LEU A 10 15.81 -6.85 -4.55
N VAL A 11 14.76 -7.17 -3.79
CA VAL A 11 13.80 -6.19 -3.28
C VAL A 11 14.48 -5.19 -2.36
N THR A 12 15.33 -5.66 -1.44
CA THR A 12 16.04 -4.77 -0.51
C THR A 12 16.97 -3.81 -1.26
N ARG A 13 17.69 -4.30 -2.27
CA ARG A 13 18.54 -3.45 -3.13
C ARG A 13 17.71 -2.39 -3.85
N ARG A 14 16.60 -2.78 -4.49
CA ARG A 14 15.71 -1.89 -5.22
C ARG A 14 15.04 -0.84 -4.33
N LEU A 15 14.65 -1.21 -3.10
CA LEU A 15 14.11 -0.27 -2.12
C LEU A 15 15.13 0.80 -1.73
N ARG A 16 16.40 0.41 -1.52
CA ARG A 16 17.48 1.37 -1.23
C ARG A 16 17.73 2.32 -2.40
N GLU A 17 17.77 1.80 -3.62
CA GLU A 17 17.90 2.63 -4.83
C GLU A 17 16.73 3.62 -4.96
N ALA A 18 15.49 3.13 -4.78
CA ALA A 18 14.29 3.97 -4.83
C ALA A 18 14.32 5.08 -3.76
N ALA A 19 14.76 4.78 -2.54
CA ALA A 19 14.92 5.77 -1.49
C ALA A 19 15.96 6.84 -1.87
N GLY A 20 17.11 6.44 -2.43
CA GLY A 20 18.10 7.38 -2.92
C GLY A 20 17.58 8.31 -4.02
N TYR A 21 16.82 7.77 -4.98
CA TYR A 21 16.18 8.60 -6.01
C TYR A 21 15.13 9.56 -5.42
N LEU A 22 14.35 9.11 -4.43
CA LEU A 22 13.38 9.95 -3.75
C LEU A 22 14.05 11.14 -3.02
N GLU A 23 15.17 10.91 -2.33
CA GLU A 23 15.94 11.96 -1.68
C GLU A 23 16.45 13.03 -2.66
N LEU A 24 16.72 12.63 -3.90
CA LEU A 24 17.11 13.52 -5.00
C LEU A 24 15.91 14.19 -5.71
N GLY A 25 14.68 13.92 -5.28
CA GLY A 25 13.45 14.40 -5.93
C GLY A 25 13.14 13.71 -7.26
N LEU A 26 13.87 12.64 -7.61
CA LEU A 26 13.74 11.90 -8.87
C LEU A 26 12.67 10.81 -8.75
N VAL A 27 11.41 11.25 -8.67
CA VAL A 27 10.26 10.40 -8.33
C VAL A 27 10.00 9.30 -9.36
N ASP A 28 10.10 9.59 -10.66
CA ASP A 28 9.83 8.58 -11.67
C ASP A 28 10.88 7.47 -11.63
N GLN A 29 12.15 7.80 -11.44
CA GLN A 29 13.20 6.80 -11.23
C GLN A 29 12.98 6.00 -9.94
N ALA A 30 12.55 6.65 -8.86
CA ALA A 30 12.22 5.96 -7.62
C ALA A 30 11.10 4.92 -7.82
N LEU A 31 10.04 5.28 -8.55
CA LEU A 31 8.93 4.36 -8.86
C LEU A 31 9.37 3.22 -9.78
N GLN A 32 10.20 3.52 -10.79
CA GLN A 32 10.76 2.50 -11.69
C GLN A 32 11.58 1.43 -10.96
N CYS A 33 12.33 1.82 -9.91
CA CYS A 33 13.03 0.85 -9.07
C CYS A 33 12.10 -0.15 -8.38
N LEU A 34 10.84 0.22 -8.15
CA LEU A 34 9.84 -0.57 -7.44
C LEU A 34 8.94 -1.40 -8.37
N GLU A 35 9.21 -1.40 -9.68
CA GLU A 35 8.56 -2.29 -10.66
C GLU A 35 9.28 -3.65 -10.64
N ILE A 36 8.94 -4.45 -9.63
CA ILE A 36 9.47 -5.81 -9.41
C ILE A 36 8.35 -6.81 -9.69
N GLU A 37 8.62 -7.77 -10.57
CA GLU A 37 7.64 -8.75 -11.03
C GLU A 37 7.12 -9.67 -9.93
N ASP A 38 8.01 -10.13 -9.03
CA ASP A 38 7.69 -11.07 -7.97
C ASP A 38 8.09 -10.50 -6.59
N LEU A 39 7.11 -9.90 -5.93
CA LEU A 39 7.26 -9.31 -4.60
C LEU A 39 7.00 -10.31 -3.47
N GLY A 40 6.05 -11.23 -3.67
CA GLY A 40 5.57 -12.15 -2.62
C GLY A 40 5.34 -11.43 -1.28
N PRO A 41 6.01 -11.83 -0.18
CA PRO A 41 5.84 -11.19 1.13
C PRO A 41 6.15 -9.68 1.17
N TRP A 42 6.87 -9.15 0.18
CA TRP A 42 7.26 -7.75 0.10
C TRP A 42 6.22 -6.86 -0.58
N GLU A 43 5.11 -7.41 -1.08
CA GLU A 43 4.10 -6.63 -1.79
C GLU A 43 3.50 -5.52 -0.94
N GLY A 44 3.18 -5.82 0.32
CA GLY A 44 2.69 -4.83 1.29
C GLY A 44 3.70 -3.69 1.54
N PRO A 45 4.93 -4.00 2.00
CA PRO A 45 5.98 -3.00 2.22
C PRO A 45 6.33 -2.16 0.98
N VAL A 46 6.42 -2.77 -0.20
CA VAL A 46 6.70 -2.04 -1.45
C VAL A 46 5.53 -1.14 -1.82
N SER A 47 4.28 -1.59 -1.65
CA SER A 47 3.10 -0.76 -1.90
C SER A 47 3.01 0.41 -0.93
N MET A 48 3.38 0.23 0.35
CA MET A 48 3.50 1.34 1.31
C MET A 48 4.52 2.38 0.84
N PHE A 49 5.68 1.93 0.35
CA PHE A 49 6.73 2.83 -0.07
C PHE A 49 6.36 3.57 -1.37
N LYS A 50 5.75 2.88 -2.35
CA LYS A 50 5.15 3.53 -3.54
C LYS A 50 4.15 4.61 -3.14
N GLY A 51 3.26 4.33 -2.19
CA GLY A 51 2.29 5.30 -1.69
C GLY A 51 2.94 6.54 -1.09
N GLN A 52 4.02 6.39 -0.33
CA GLN A 52 4.77 7.52 0.26
C GLN A 52 5.43 8.39 -0.81
N ILE A 53 6.06 7.77 -1.82
CA ILE A 53 6.67 8.46 -2.96
C ILE A 53 5.63 9.28 -3.73
N LEU A 54 4.44 8.72 -3.97
CA LEU A 54 3.37 9.40 -4.68
C LEU A 54 2.76 10.55 -3.86
N ALA A 55 2.56 10.32 -2.56
CA ALA A 55 2.02 11.32 -1.65
C ALA A 55 2.95 12.53 -1.50
N SER A 56 4.28 12.33 -1.51
CA SER A 56 5.24 13.44 -1.43
C SER A 56 5.21 14.38 -2.64
N GLN A 57 4.64 13.93 -3.76
CA GLN A 57 4.39 14.73 -4.97
C GLN A 57 2.97 15.30 -5.05
N GLY A 58 2.16 15.12 -4.00
CA GLY A 58 0.75 15.53 -4.01
C GLY A 58 -0.14 14.67 -4.91
N ARG A 59 0.36 13.53 -5.43
CA ARG A 59 -0.42 12.57 -6.24
C ARG A 59 -1.27 11.68 -5.33
N TYR A 60 -2.20 12.31 -4.61
CA TYR A 60 -2.92 11.66 -3.51
C TYR A 60 -3.83 10.50 -3.95
N LEU A 61 -4.41 10.54 -5.16
CA LEU A 61 -5.21 9.44 -5.69
C LEU A 61 -4.37 8.20 -6.02
N ASP A 62 -3.21 8.39 -6.65
CA ASP A 62 -2.28 7.29 -6.94
C ASP A 62 -1.70 6.71 -5.65
N ALA A 63 -1.36 7.59 -4.70
CA ALA A 63 -0.90 7.20 -3.37
C ALA A 63 -1.97 6.37 -2.64
N ALA A 64 -3.23 6.79 -2.71
CA ALA A 64 -4.36 6.05 -2.15
C ALA A 64 -4.46 4.64 -2.75
N ALA A 65 -4.35 4.48 -4.08
CA ALA A 65 -4.36 3.15 -4.69
C ALA A 65 -3.22 2.25 -4.17
N ALA A 66 -2.02 2.80 -3.97
CA ALA A 66 -0.89 2.06 -3.42
C ALA A 66 -1.10 1.66 -1.94
N PHE A 67 -1.61 2.57 -1.11
CA PHE A 67 -1.92 2.28 0.30
C PHE A 67 -3.07 1.28 0.45
N GLU A 68 -4.06 1.32 -0.44
CA GLU A 68 -5.16 0.35 -0.46
C GLU A 68 -4.63 -1.07 -0.76
N ARG A 69 -3.73 -1.24 -1.74
CA ARG A 69 -3.06 -2.54 -1.96
C ARG A 69 -2.28 -3.00 -0.74
N ALA A 70 -1.50 -2.11 -0.12
CA ALA A 70 -0.76 -2.45 1.09
C ALA A 70 -1.69 -2.93 2.22
N ALA A 71 -2.81 -2.26 2.42
CA ALA A 71 -3.77 -2.59 3.46
C ALA A 71 -4.50 -3.92 3.21
N GLN A 72 -4.68 -4.32 1.95
CA GLN A 72 -5.26 -5.62 1.60
C GLN A 72 -4.29 -6.79 1.83
N VAL A 73 -2.99 -6.56 1.65
CA VAL A 73 -1.95 -7.59 1.80
C VAL A 73 -1.54 -7.78 3.25
N PHE A 74 -1.48 -6.71 4.06
CA PHE A 74 -1.06 -6.84 5.44
C PHE A 74 -2.08 -7.63 6.29
N PRO A 75 -1.62 -8.56 7.13
CA PRO A 75 -2.49 -9.20 8.09
C PRO A 75 -2.82 -8.23 9.23
N PRO A 76 -4.06 -8.23 9.76
CA PRO A 76 -4.36 -7.51 10.99
C PRO A 76 -3.46 -7.98 12.14
N PRO A 77 -2.98 -7.07 13.01
CA PRO A 77 -3.32 -5.64 13.09
C PRO A 77 -2.42 -4.71 12.27
N HIS A 78 -1.55 -5.23 11.41
CA HIS A 78 -0.52 -4.46 10.69
C HIS A 78 -1.10 -3.64 9.53
N ASP A 79 -2.28 -4.01 9.02
CA ASP A 79 -3.03 -3.28 8.00
C ASP A 79 -3.55 -1.91 8.45
N ARG A 80 -3.71 -1.71 9.77
CA ARG A 80 -4.27 -0.48 10.34
C ARG A 80 -3.50 0.77 9.95
N LEU A 81 -2.16 0.69 9.88
CA LEU A 81 -1.34 1.81 9.44
C LEU A 81 -1.62 2.16 7.97
N ALA A 82 -1.73 1.15 7.10
CA ALA A 82 -2.03 1.36 5.69
C ALA A 82 -3.43 1.95 5.48
N TRP A 83 -4.45 1.43 6.19
CA TRP A 83 -5.81 2.01 6.18
C TRP A 83 -5.84 3.45 6.68
N TYR A 84 -5.08 3.76 7.73
CA TYR A 84 -4.97 5.11 8.24
C TYR A 84 -4.34 6.04 7.20
N THR A 85 -3.20 5.67 6.63
CA THR A 85 -2.51 6.49 5.63
C THR A 85 -3.35 6.66 4.36
N LEU A 86 -4.08 5.61 3.94
CA LEU A 86 -5.08 5.71 2.86
C LEU A 86 -6.14 6.77 3.18
N SER A 87 -6.69 6.79 4.40
CA SER A 87 -7.70 7.77 4.80
C SER A 87 -7.17 9.20 4.70
N GLN A 88 -5.91 9.43 5.06
CA GLN A 88 -5.28 10.74 4.94
C GLN A 88 -5.15 11.14 3.47
N CYS A 89 -4.74 10.22 2.59
CA CYS A 89 -4.59 10.50 1.16
C CYS A 89 -5.94 10.79 0.49
N LEU A 90 -6.97 10.00 0.78
CA LEU A 90 -8.32 10.24 0.26
C LEU A 90 -8.87 11.61 0.71
N ARG A 91 -8.62 12.00 1.96
CA ARG A 91 -8.99 13.34 2.44
C ARG A 91 -8.27 14.44 1.66
N GLN A 92 -6.96 14.30 1.42
CA GLN A 92 -6.20 15.27 0.62
C GLN A 92 -6.65 15.30 -0.85
N ALA A 93 -7.14 14.18 -1.38
CA ALA A 93 -7.75 14.11 -2.70
C ALA A 93 -9.19 14.65 -2.77
N GLY A 94 -9.78 15.06 -1.65
CA GLY A 94 -11.15 15.57 -1.56
C GLY A 94 -12.24 14.50 -1.36
N ASP A 95 -11.91 13.21 -1.42
CA ASP A 95 -12.84 12.11 -1.18
C ASP A 95 -13.03 11.85 0.32
N THR A 96 -13.70 12.81 0.96
CA THR A 96 -13.94 12.80 2.41
C THR A 96 -14.83 11.63 2.84
N VAL A 97 -15.75 11.20 1.97
CA VAL A 97 -16.68 10.09 2.26
C VAL A 97 -15.91 8.78 2.37
N ARG A 98 -15.09 8.42 1.37
CA ARG A 98 -14.27 7.20 1.46
C ARG A 98 -13.24 7.33 2.57
N ALA A 99 -12.65 8.51 2.81
CA ALA A 99 -11.71 8.72 3.90
C ALA A 99 -12.28 8.32 5.27
N ILE A 100 -13.52 8.73 5.58
CA ILE A 100 -14.20 8.35 6.83
C ILE A 100 -14.42 6.83 6.90
N GLN A 101 -14.83 6.22 5.78
CA GLN A 101 -15.05 4.77 5.71
C GLN A 101 -13.75 3.99 5.99
N VAL A 102 -12.65 4.31 5.31
CA VAL A 102 -11.39 3.58 5.54
C VAL A 102 -10.76 3.89 6.90
N LEU A 103 -10.99 5.08 7.47
CA LEU A 103 -10.53 5.42 8.82
C LEU A 103 -11.19 4.54 9.88
N GLY A 104 -12.46 4.19 9.72
CA GLY A 104 -13.10 3.23 10.62
C GLY A 104 -12.44 1.84 10.52
N ARG A 105 -11.93 1.41 9.34
CA ARG A 105 -11.19 0.14 9.21
C ARG A 105 -9.90 0.19 9.99
N ALA A 106 -9.15 1.29 9.88
CA ALA A 106 -7.93 1.52 10.66
C ALA A 106 -8.17 1.44 12.18
N ARG A 107 -9.37 1.84 12.65
CA ARG A 107 -9.77 1.80 14.05
C ARG A 107 -10.37 0.46 14.51
N GLY A 108 -10.50 -0.52 13.61
CA GLY A 108 -11.14 -1.81 13.89
C GLY A 108 -12.67 -1.72 13.99
N ALA A 109 -13.28 -0.63 13.49
CA ALA A 109 -14.73 -0.38 13.58
C ALA A 109 -15.54 -1.11 12.49
N TYR A 110 -14.89 -1.72 11.50
CA TYR A 110 -15.58 -2.61 10.56
C TYR A 110 -15.24 -4.06 10.89
N PRO A 111 -16.24 -4.88 11.31
CA PRO A 111 -16.09 -6.32 11.25
C PRO A 111 -15.82 -6.69 9.78
N ARG A 112 -14.80 -7.52 9.56
CA ARG A 112 -14.50 -8.11 8.25
C ARG A 112 -15.81 -8.57 7.65
N GLN A 113 -16.14 -8.12 6.43
CA GLN A 113 -17.14 -8.81 5.61
C GLN A 113 -16.73 -10.29 5.61
N TYR A 114 -17.43 -11.10 6.39
CA TYR A 114 -17.60 -12.49 6.00
C TYR A 114 -18.30 -12.40 4.66
N PHE A 115 -17.58 -12.81 3.63
CA PHE A 115 -18.16 -13.26 2.39
C PHE A 115 -19.30 -14.23 2.74
N PHE A 116 -20.54 -13.76 2.73
CA PHE A 116 -21.71 -14.63 2.62
C PHE A 116 -21.96 -14.77 1.13
N PRO A 117 -21.69 -15.93 0.52
CA PRO A 117 -22.23 -16.18 -0.81
C PRO A 117 -23.75 -16.23 -0.65
N THR A 118 -24.44 -15.38 -1.39
CA THR A 118 -25.87 -15.54 -1.63
C THR A 118 -26.10 -16.90 -2.25
N GLY A 119 -26.94 -17.73 -1.63
CA GLY A 119 -27.30 -19.03 -2.20
C GLY A 119 -28.12 -19.89 -1.24
N GLY A 120 -29.44 -19.71 -1.25
CA GLY A 120 -30.38 -20.60 -0.58
C GLY A 120 -31.69 -19.92 -0.25
N GLU A 121 -32.44 -19.51 -1.27
CA GLU A 121 -33.90 -19.43 -1.13
C GLU A 121 -34.40 -20.85 -0.77
N VAL A 122 -35.18 -20.95 0.31
CA VAL A 122 -36.13 -22.04 0.57
C VAL A 122 -37.51 -21.43 0.77
#